data_AF-A0A533XJ82-F1
#
_entry.id   AF-A0A533XJ82-F1
#
_cell.length_a   1.000
_cell.length_b   1.000
_cell.length_c   1.000
_cell.angle_alpha   90.00
_cell.angle_beta   90.00
_cell.angle_gamma   90.00
#
_symmetry.space_group_name_H-M   'P 1'
#
loop_
_entity.id
_entity.type
_entity.pdbx_description
1 polymer ?
#
loop_
_entity_poly.entity_id
_entity_poly.type
_entity_poly.pdbx_seq_one_letter_code
_entity_poly.pdbx_strand_id
1 'polypeptide(L)' 'FGFVEMATSEEAQKAISALNGTQHEGRTLVVNEAKPQEKRDRSWGGGGGRGGGGGSEHGGRRH' A
#
# COMPACT_ATOMS: atom_id res chain seq x y z
N PHE A 1 -12.36 -0.51 -0.71
CA PHE A 1 -12.01 0.04 -2.03
C PHE A 1 -12.26 -1.02 -3.07
N GLY A 2 -12.70 -0.64 -4.26
CA GLY A 2 -12.96 -1.54 -5.37
C GLY A 2 -12.77 -0.78 -6.68
N PHE A 3 -12.66 -1.52 -7.77
CA PHE A 3 -12.60 -0.96 -9.12
C PHE A 3 -13.90 -1.30 -9.83
N VAL A 4 -14.45 -0.32 -10.54
CA VAL A 4 -15.62 -0.50 -11.39
C VAL A 4 -15.18 -0.19 -12.81
N GLU A 5 -15.42 -1.13 -13.72
CA GLU A 5 -15.17 -0.93 -15.15
C GLU A 5 -16.39 -0.25 -15.77
N MET A 6 -16.13 0.84 -16.49
CA MET A 6 -17.15 1.61 -17.20
C MET A 6 -17.00 1.34 -18.70
N ALA A 7 -18.11 1.36 -19.45
CA ALA A 7 -18.08 1.05 -20.88
C ALA A 7 -17.32 2.13 -21.69
N THR A 8 -17.34 3.38 -21.23
CA THR A 8 -16.64 4.49 -21.88
C THR A 8 -15.96 5.43 -20.87
N SER A 9 -14.92 6.13 -21.31
CA SER A 9 -14.23 7.14 -20.50
C SER A 9 -15.14 8.33 -20.14
N GLU A 10 -16.10 8.66 -21.02
CA GLU A 10 -17.04 9.75 -20.78
C GLU A 10 -18.03 9.43 -19.65
N GLU A 11 -18.53 8.19 -19.61
CA GLU A 11 -19.35 7.70 -18.50
C GLU A 11 -18.56 7.65 -17.18
N ALA A 12 -17.28 7.25 -17.24
CA ALA A 12 -16.42 7.27 -16.06
C ALA A 12 -16.25 8.68 -15.49
N GLN A 13 -16.03 9.69 -16.33
CA GLN A 13 -15.93 11.09 -15.89
C GLN A 13 -17.24 11.60 -15.29
N LYS A 14 -18.39 11.30 -15.92
CA LYS A 14 -19.71 11.67 -15.38
C LYS A 14 -19.94 11.04 -14.00
N ALA A 15 -19.60 9.76 -13.83
CA ALA A 15 -19.71 9.07 -12.55
C ALA A 15 -18.79 9.66 -11.48
N ILE A 16 -17.54 9.99 -11.83
CA ILE A 16 -16.61 10.67 -10.93
C ILE A 16 -17.19 12.01 -10.46
N SER A 17 -17.62 12.88 -11.38
CA SER A 17 -18.16 14.19 -11.01
C SER A 17 -19.46 14.11 -10.19
N ALA A 18 -20.30 13.10 -10.44
CA ALA A 18 -21.56 12.95 -9.74
C ALA A 18 -21.43 12.28 -8.36
N LEU A 19 -20.51 11.33 -8.20
CA LEU A 19 -20.42 10.48 -7.01
C LEU A 19 -19.27 10.84 -6.08
N ASN A 20 -18.19 11.44 -6.58
CA ASN A 20 -17.05 11.83 -5.75
C ASN A 20 -17.45 12.91 -4.74
N GLY A 21 -17.27 12.64 -3.46
CA GLY A 21 -17.64 13.55 -2.38
C GLY A 21 -19.11 13.46 -1.94
N THR A 22 -19.92 12.60 -2.55
CA THR A 22 -21.29 12.36 -2.09
C THR A 22 -21.30 11.52 -0.81
N GLN A 23 -22.30 11.74 0.06
CA GLN A 23 -22.51 10.88 1.23
C GLN A 23 -23.42 9.71 0.84
N HIS A 24 -22.96 8.50 1.12
CA HIS A 24 -23.72 7.27 0.99
C HIS A 24 -23.64 6.51 2.31
N GLU A 25 -24.79 6.21 2.92
CA GLU A 25 -24.89 5.51 4.21
C GLU A 25 -24.02 6.14 5.32
N GLY A 26 -23.96 7.47 5.37
CA GLY A 26 -23.16 8.21 6.35
C GLY A 26 -21.65 8.19 6.09
N ARG A 27 -21.21 7.74 4.91
CA ARG A 27 -19.80 7.73 4.49
C ARG A 27 -19.62 8.53 3.22
N THR A 28 -18.57 9.35 3.16
CA THR A 28 -18.21 10.06 1.92
C THR A 28 -17.60 9.08 0.93
N LEU A 29 -18.20 8.98 -0.26
CA LEU A 29 -17.67 8.20 -1.38
C LEU A 29 -16.52 8.96 -2.04
N VAL A 30 -15.43 8.24 -2.34
CA VAL A 30 -14.30 8.76 -3.11
C VAL A 30 -14.24 7.99 -4.41
N VAL A 31 -14.50 8.68 -5.52
CA VAL A 31 -14.52 8.09 -6.87
C VAL A 31 -13.53 8.88 -7.71
N ASN A 32 -12.52 8.21 -8.24
CA ASN A 32 -11.45 8.82 -9.05
C ASN A 32 -11.12 7.91 -10.24
N GLU A 33 -10.44 8.48 -11.24
CA GLU A 33 -9.90 7.71 -12.35
C GLU A 33 -8.90 6.66 -11.83
N ALA A 34 -9.06 5.40 -12.27
CA ALA A 34 -8.22 4.31 -11.84
C ALA A 34 -6.81 4.49 -12.41
N LYS A 35 -5.87 4.93 -11.57
CA LYS A 35 -4.45 4.99 -11.96
C LYS A 35 -3.86 3.58 -11.86
N PRO A 36 -3.10 3.12 -12.88
CA PRO A 36 -2.39 1.86 -12.77
C PRO A 36 -1.49 1.94 -11.54
N GLN A 37 -1.59 0.91 -10.68
CA GLN A 37 -0.76 0.85 -9.49
C GLN A 37 0.69 0.86 -9.96
N GLU A 38 1.43 1.90 -9.58
CA GLU A 38 2.87 1.96 -9.82
C GLU A 38 3.45 0.63 -9.32
N LYS A 39 4.26 -0.04 -10.14
CA LYS A 39 4.92 -1.27 -9.74
C LYS A 39 5.65 -0.93 -8.45
N ARG A 40 5.06 -1.30 -7.32
CA ARG A 40 5.75 -1.31 -6.05
C ARG A 40 6.77 -2.41 -6.24
N ASP A 41 7.96 -2.01 -6.70
CA ASP A 41 9.11 -2.89 -6.77
C ASP A 41 9.15 -3.55 -5.40
N ARG A 42 8.85 -4.84 -5.40
CA ARG A 42 8.93 -5.69 -4.23
C ARG A 42 10.41 -5.94 -3.93
N SER A 43 11.24 -4.89 -3.94
CA SER A 43 12.59 -4.86 -3.38
C SER A 43 12.57 -5.01 -1.85
N TRP A 44 11.44 -5.46 -1.29
CA TRP A 44 11.38 -6.15 -0.02
C TRP A 44 11.71 -7.64 -0.21
N GLY A 45 12.90 -7.90 -0.74
CA GLY A 45 13.58 -9.19 -0.62
C GLY A 45 14.69 -9.01 0.40
N GLY A 46 14.44 -9.34 1.67
CA GLY A 46 15.50 -9.48 2.67
C GLY A 46 15.23 -8.84 4.03
N GLY A 47 14.12 -9.18 4.67
CA GLY A 47 14.05 -9.07 6.13
C GLY A 47 14.86 -10.21 6.77
N GLY A 48 15.65 -9.90 7.80
CA GLY A 48 16.07 -10.89 8.79
C GLY A 48 17.58 -11.02 9.02
N GLY A 49 18.17 -10.03 9.69
CA GLY A 49 19.55 -10.10 10.20
C GLY A 49 19.72 -9.35 11.53
N ARG A 50 18.71 -9.43 12.41
CA ARG A 50 18.88 -9.04 13.81
C ARG A 50 19.62 -10.19 14.52
N GLY A 51 20.92 -10.05 14.66
CA GLY A 51 21.75 -10.88 15.53
C GLY A 51 23.20 -10.45 15.37
N GLY A 52 23.89 -9.87 16.32
CA GLY A 52 23.55 -9.47 17.68
C GLY A 52 24.74 -8.65 18.13
N GLY A 53 24.51 -7.38 18.45
CA GLY A 53 25.43 -6.64 19.30
C GLY A 53 25.23 -7.16 20.72
N GLY A 54 26.22 -7.89 21.22
CA GLY A 54 26.35 -8.34 22.59
C GLY A 54 27.74 -8.96 22.67
N GLY A 55 28.73 -8.30 23.25
CA GLY A 55 28.73 -7.98 24.66
C GLY A 55 29.68 -8.97 25.31
N SER A 56 30.85 -8.46 25.66
CA SER A 56 31.79 -8.93 26.67
C SER A 56 31.24 -9.99 27.63
N GLU A 57 31.93 -11.14 27.76
CA GLU A 57 32.32 -11.79 29.04
C GLU A 57 32.86 -13.21 28.76
N HIS A 58 33.84 -13.69 29.55
CA HIS A 58 34.48 -15.03 29.60
C HIS A 58 35.70 -15.20 28.67
N GLY A 59 36.96 -15.16 29.13
CA GLY A 59 37.49 -15.66 30.40
C GLY A 59 37.91 -17.12 30.27
N GLY A 60 39.17 -17.38 29.91
CA GLY A 60 39.76 -18.74 29.91
C GLY A 60 40.97 -18.85 28.97
N ARG A 61 42.18 -18.53 29.43
CA ARG A 61 43.17 -19.50 29.92
C ARG A 61 43.68 -20.47 28.85
N ARG A 62 44.94 -20.24 28.45
CA ARG A 62 46.07 -21.20 28.38
C ARG A 62 45.72 -22.60 27.85
N HIS A 63 46.31 -22.99 26.71
CA HIS A 63 47.27 -24.10 26.55
C HIS A 63 47.76 -24.12 25.11
#